data_AF-A0A317MPC1-F1
#
_entry.id   AF-A0A317MPC1-F1
#
_cell.length_a   1.000
_cell.length_b   1.000
_cell.length_c   1.000
_cell.angle_alpha   90.00
_cell.angle_beta   90.00
_cell.angle_gamma   90.00
#
_symmetry.space_group_name_H-M   'P 1'
#
loop_
_entity.id
_entity.type
_entity.pdbx_description
1 polymer ?
#
loop_
_entity_poly.entity_id
_entity_poly.type
_entity_poly.pdbx_seq_one_letter_code
_entity_poly.pdbx_strand_id
1 'polypeptide(L)' 'MGHWTKHPKKEGEEALRQIAELGWRVEDPPTYYTIKCPCGAHQRQVHLSPSNPHYWTQTVRYVRRVCPPEQQEDV' A
#
# COMPACT_ATOMS: atom_id res chain seq x y z
N MET A 1 1.76 14.42 -8.02
CA MET A 1 0.86 13.24 -8.00
C MET A 1 1.73 12.03 -8.24
N GLY A 2 1.75 11.03 -7.35
CA GLY A 2 2.61 9.85 -7.51
C GLY A 2 2.19 9.01 -8.71
N HIS A 3 3.15 8.44 -9.44
CA HIS A 3 2.86 7.69 -10.67
C HIS A 3 2.25 6.29 -10.40
N TRP A 4 2.09 5.92 -9.12
CA TRP A 4 1.44 4.69 -8.66
C TRP A 4 -0.04 4.56 -9.06
N THR A 5 -0.70 5.65 -9.47
CA THR A 5 -2.09 5.64 -9.95
C THR A 5 -2.25 5.01 -11.34
N LYS A 6 -1.15 4.67 -12.02
CA LYS A 6 -1.16 3.97 -13.32
C LYS A 6 -0.31 2.72 -13.26
N HIS A 7 -0.76 1.75 -12.47
CA HIS A 7 -0.07 0.46 -12.39
C HIS A 7 -0.34 -0.36 -13.68
N PRO A 8 0.65 -1.07 -14.26
CA PRO A 8 0.45 -1.87 -15.48
C PRO A 8 -0.58 -3.00 -15.31
N LYS A 9 -0.86 -3.40 -14.07
CA LYS A 9 -1.89 -4.39 -13.70
C LYS A 9 -2.97 -3.75 -12.84
N LYS A 10 -4.24 -3.94 -13.22
CA LYS A 10 -5.41 -3.42 -12.48
C LYS A 10 -5.46 -3.89 -11.02
N GLU A 11 -5.04 -5.13 -10.75
CA GLU A 11 -4.99 -5.65 -9.36
C GLU A 11 -4.02 -4.87 -8.47
N GLY A 12 -2.89 -4.42 -9.02
CA GLY A 12 -1.93 -3.60 -8.28
C GLY A 12 -2.48 -2.20 -8.02
N GLU A 13 -3.15 -1.60 -9.00
CA GLU A 13 -3.82 -0.31 -8.85
C GLU A 13 -4.90 -0.36 -7.75
N GLU A 14 -5.75 -1.39 -7.76
CA GLU A 14 -6.82 -1.54 -6.76
C GLU A 14 -6.25 -1.82 -5.36
N ALA A 15 -5.18 -2.60 -5.24
CA ALA A 15 -4.53 -2.83 -3.96
C ALA A 15 -3.88 -1.56 -3.40
N LEU A 16 -3.17 -0.79 -4.23
CA LEU A 16 -2.55 0.47 -3.84
C LEU A 16 -3.59 1.52 -3.47
N ARG A 17 -4.71 1.57 -4.20
CA ARG A 17 -5.86 2.41 -3.87
C ARG A 17 -6.43 2.05 -2.49
N GLN A 18 -6.68 0.77 -2.23
CA GLN A 18 -7.15 0.33 -0.90
C GLN A 18 -6.17 0.68 0.21
N ILE A 19 -4.85 0.53 -0.03
CA ILE A 19 -3.82 0.90 0.94
C ILE A 19 -3.87 2.42 1.22
N ALA A 20 -3.99 3.25 0.18
CA ALA A 20 -4.13 4.69 0.34
C ALA A 20 -5.45 5.10 1.05
N GLU A 21 -6.56 4.42 0.76
CA GLU A 21 -7.86 4.62 1.43
C GLU A 21 -7.81 4.23 2.91
N LEU A 22 -6.94 3.29 3.30
CA LEU A 22 -6.66 2.95 4.69
C LEU A 22 -5.76 3.99 5.41
N GLY A 23 -5.43 5.11 4.76
CA GLY A 23 -4.60 6.17 5.32
C GLY A 23 -3.09 5.91 5.24
N TRP A 24 -2.65 4.84 4.57
CA TRP A 24 -1.24 4.57 4.38
C TRP A 24 -0.66 5.46 3.27
N ARG A 25 0.53 6.00 3.51
CA ARG A 25 1.25 6.81 2.55
C ARG A 25 2.00 5.92 1.57
N VAL A 26 1.65 6.01 0.29
CA VAL A 26 2.32 5.29 -0.81
C VAL A 26 3.35 6.21 -1.45
N GLU A 27 4.62 5.84 -1.35
CA GLU A 27 5.74 6.46 -2.08
C GLU A 27 6.03 5.66 -3.35
N ASP A 28 6.43 6.37 -4.41
CA ASP A 28 6.57 5.88 -5.77
C ASP A 28 8.04 5.87 -6.27
N PRO A 29 8.93 5.02 -5.71
CA PRO A 29 10.23 4.72 -6.31
C PRO A 29 10.13 3.95 -7.64
N PRO A 30 11.18 3.97 -8.48
CA PRO A 30 11.17 3.35 -9.81
C PRO A 30 11.05 1.81 -9.83
N THR A 31 11.38 1.12 -8.73
CA THR A 31 11.43 -0.35 -8.66
C THR A 31 10.52 -0.94 -7.57
N TYR A 32 10.27 -0.22 -6.48
CA TYR A 32 9.47 -0.66 -5.34
C TYR A 32 8.54 0.46 -4.92
N TYR A 33 7.29 0.16 -4.58
CA TYR A 33 6.44 1.10 -3.83
C TYR A 33 6.76 1.00 -2.35
N THR A 34 7.03 2.12 -1.68
CA THR A 34 7.19 2.12 -0.23
C THR A 34 5.89 2.57 0.39
N ILE A 35 5.24 1.68 1.14
CA ILE A 35 4.03 2.01 1.89
C ILE A 35 4.41 2.28 3.34
N LYS A 36 4.05 3.46 3.84
CA LYS A 36 4.30 3.91 5.21
C LYS A 36 2.98 4.05 5.94
N CYS A 37 2.90 3.45 7.11
CA CYS A 37 1.74 3.54 7.96
C CYS A 37 1.66 4.90 8.63
N PRO A 38 0.45 5.46 8.83
CA PRO A 38 0.28 6.71 9.57
C PRO A 38 0.79 6.62 11.03
N CYS A 39 0.86 5.43 11.62
CA CYS A 39 1.43 5.26 12.98
C CYS A 39 2.93 5.56 13.09
N GLY A 40 3.64 5.74 11.96
CA GLY A 40 5.09 6.00 11.94
C GLY A 40 5.99 4.80 12.26
N ALA A 41 5.45 3.71 12.80
CA ALA A 41 6.21 2.51 13.18
C ALA A 41 6.28 1.45 12.06
N HIS A 42 5.25 1.37 11.21
CA HIS A 42 5.15 0.32 10.19
C HIS A 42 5.46 0.87 8.79
N GLN A 43 6.35 0.18 8.09
CA GLN A 43 6.61 0.42 6.68
C GLN A 43 6.85 -0.89 5.94
N ARG A 44 6.51 -0.93 4.66
CA ARG A 44 6.76 -2.10 3.81
C ARG A 44 7.10 -1.66 2.39
N GLN A 45 8.00 -2.41 1.76
CA GLN A 45 8.29 -2.27 0.34
C GLN A 45 7.47 -3.30 -0.44
N VAL A 46 6.81 -2.83 -1.48
CA VAL A 46 5.90 -3.59 -2.34
C VAL A 46 6.50 -3.58 -3.74
N HIS A 47 6.81 -4.75 -4.27
CA HIS A 47 7.44 -4.84 -5.59
C HIS A 47 6.48 -4.41 -6.69
N LEU A 48 6.94 -3.62 -7.67
CA LEU A 48 6.12 -3.15 -8.80
C LEU A 48 5.62 -4.31 -9.67
N SER A 49 6.46 -5.32 -9.88
CA SER A 49 6.14 -6.49 -10.72
C SER A 49 6.35 -7.78 -9.94
N PRO A 50 5.43 -8.12 -9.02
CA PRO A 50 5.50 -9.40 -8.34
C PRO A 50 5.15 -10.53 -9.31
N SER A 51 5.95 -11.60 -9.28
CA SER A 51 5.67 -12.82 -10.03
C SER A 51 4.51 -13.62 -9.44
N ASN A 52 4.19 -13.41 -8.15
CA ASN A 52 3.10 -14.09 -7.45
C ASN A 52 1.77 -13.32 -7.64
N PRO A 53 0.71 -13.95 -8.21
CA PRO A 53 -0.59 -13.31 -8.39
C PRO A 53 -1.24 -12.88 -7.05
N HIS A 54 -0.98 -13.60 -5.96
CA HIS A 54 -1.57 -13.29 -4.65
C HIS A 54 -0.82 -12.22 -3.85
N TYR A 55 0.26 -11.67 -4.39
CA TYR A 55 1.12 -10.73 -3.66
C TYR A 55 0.38 -9.46 -3.21
N TRP A 56 -0.48 -8.91 -4.09
CA TRP A 56 -1.26 -7.71 -3.82
C TRP A 56 -2.31 -7.95 -2.73
N THR A 57 -3.06 -9.05 -2.82
CA THR A 57 -4.04 -9.45 -1.80
C THR A 57 -3.37 -9.69 -0.44
N GLN A 58 -2.21 -10.35 -0.42
CA GLN A 58 -1.44 -10.56 0.79
C GLN A 58 -0.95 -9.24 1.40
N THR A 59 -0.57 -8.28 0.57
CA THR A 59 -0.14 -6.94 1.01
C THR A 59 -1.31 -6.18 1.64
N VAL A 60 -2.49 -6.17 1.00
CA VAL A 60 -3.71 -5.56 1.56
C VAL A 60 -4.09 -6.22 2.89
N ARG A 61 -4.02 -7.56 2.98
CA ARG A 61 -4.29 -8.28 4.23
C ARG A 61 -3.29 -7.93 5.32
N TYR A 62 -2.02 -7.76 4.96
CA TYR A 62 -0.96 -7.35 5.88
C TYR A 62 -1.24 -5.95 6.45
N VAL A 63 -1.50 -4.94 5.62
CA VAL A 63 -1.75 -3.58 6.13
C VAL A 63 -2.98 -3.53 7.04
N ARG A 64 -4.06 -4.22 6.68
CA ARG A 64 -5.28 -4.29 7.52
C ARG A 64 -5.05 -4.96 8.88
N ARG A 65 -4.15 -5.95 8.94
CA ARG A 65 -3.84 -6.69 10.17
C ARG A 65 -2.85 -5.94 11.07
N VAL A 66 -1.85 -5.30 10.46
CA VAL A 66 -0.71 -4.70 11.16
C VAL A 66 -1.09 -3.39 11.82
N CYS A 67 -1.88 -2.56 11.13
CA CYS A 67 -2.42 -1.34 11.70
C CYS A 67 -3.85 -1.15 11.18
N PRO A 68 -4.86 -1.50 11.98
CA PRO A 68 -6.24 -1.27 11.59
C PRO A 68 -6.50 0.24 11.41
N PRO A 69 -7.37 0.65 10.46
CA PRO A 69 -7.65 2.06 10.16
C PRO A 69 -8.39 2.84 11.26
N GLU A 70 -8.54 2.28 12.47
CA GLU A 70 -9.32 2.81 13.61
C GLU A 70 -8.52 3.77 14.52
N GLN A 71 -7.49 4.46 14.02
CA GLN A 71 -6.62 5.30 14.85
C GLN A 71 -6.40 6.71 14.26
N GLN A 72 -7.39 7.24 13.53
CA GLN A 72 -7.39 8.64 13.11
C GLN A 72 -8.52 9.38 13.83
N GLU A 73 -8.42 9.43 15.15
CA GLU A 73 -9.11 10.43 15.97
C GLU A 73 -8.23 11.69 15.94
N ASP A 74 -8.65 12.67 15.14
CA ASP A 74 -8.12 14.03 15.17
C ASP A 74 -8.65 14.73 16.42
N VAL A 75 -7.75 15.44 17.10
CA VAL A 75 -7.89 16.09 18.41
C VAL A 75 -8.60 17.44 18.30
#